data_AF-A0A959EMB5-F1
#
_entry.id   AF-A0A959EMB5-F1
#
_cell.length_a   1.000
_cell.length_b   1.000
_cell.length_c   1.000
_cell.angle_alpha   90.00
_cell.angle_beta   90.00
_cell.angle_gamma   90.00
#
_symmetry.space_group_name_H-M   'P 1'
#
loop_
_entity.id
_entity.type
_entity.pdbx_description
1 polymer ?
#
loop_
_entity_poly.entity_id
_entity_poly.type
_entity_poly.pdbx_seq_one_letter_code
_entity_poly.pdbx_strand_id
1 'polypeptide(L)'
;MNNRNALSLTILFLLLLPCLGKGQELFNRRFHLGYQSLIFRSIEVEKDGYWISGIARDTILGSFFGRFDFDGQPLETHVLKVGYYETIQTWGKDLHRIGPDKWIVSGGGADTLGSYALIVIYNSAGDTLQVKRIY
;
A
#
# COMPACT_ATOMS: atom_id res chain seq x y z
N MET A 1 -53.63 -19.00 4.23
CA MET A 1 -52.66 -18.32 3.34
C MET A 1 -52.55 -19.15 2.07
N ASN A 2 -52.76 -18.55 0.88
CA ASN A 2 -52.80 -19.30 -0.37
C ASN A 2 -51.40 -19.81 -0.76
N ASN A 3 -51.26 -21.08 -1.15
CA ASN A 3 -49.95 -21.70 -1.49
C ASN A 3 -49.14 -20.93 -2.56
N ARG A 4 -49.83 -20.15 -3.41
CA ARG A 4 -49.18 -19.26 -4.39
C ARG A 4 -48.38 -18.12 -3.76
N ASN A 5 -48.84 -17.59 -2.62
CA ASN A 5 -48.16 -16.49 -1.95
C ASN A 5 -46.90 -16.99 -1.20
N ALA A 6 -46.93 -18.24 -0.71
CA ALA A 6 -45.78 -18.87 -0.07
C ALA A 6 -44.64 -19.12 -1.08
N LEU A 7 -44.97 -19.64 -2.28
CA LEU A 7 -43.98 -19.90 -3.33
C LEU A 7 -43.27 -18.63 -3.79
N SER A 8 -44.01 -17.54 -4.02
CA SER A 8 -43.43 -16.26 -4.43
C SER A 8 -42.52 -15.66 -3.36
N LEU A 9 -42.86 -15.81 -2.07
CA LEU A 9 -42.03 -15.33 -0.97
C LEU A 9 -40.71 -16.12 -0.88
N THR A 10 -40.77 -17.44 -1.06
CA THR A 10 -39.59 -18.32 -1.05
C THR A 10 -38.63 -17.98 -2.19
N ILE A 11 -39.16 -17.74 -3.40
CA ILE A 11 -38.35 -17.35 -4.57
C ILE A 11 -37.67 -15.99 -4.33
N LEU A 12 -38.41 -15.01 -3.79
CA LEU A 12 -37.85 -13.70 -3.47
C LEU A 12 -36.75 -13.80 -2.40
N PHE A 13 -36.94 -14.64 -1.38
CA PHE A 13 -35.94 -14.85 -0.34
C PHE A 13 -34.67 -15.53 -0.88
N LEU A 14 -34.83 -16.51 -1.79
CA LEU A 14 -33.71 -17.17 -2.47
C LEU A 14 -32.92 -16.22 -3.37
N LEU A 15 -33.58 -15.25 -4.01
CA LEU A 15 -32.94 -14.23 -4.84
C LEU A 15 -32.15 -13.19 -4.04
N LEU A 16 -32.44 -13.03 -2.75
CA LEU A 16 -31.76 -12.08 -1.86
C LEU A 16 -30.56 -12.68 -1.11
N LEU A 17 -30.45 -14.01 -1.03
CA LEU A 17 -29.31 -14.72 -0.41
C LEU A 17 -27.92 -14.31 -0.96
N PRO A 18 -27.72 -14.07 -2.27
CA PRO A 18 -26.42 -13.66 -2.80
C PRO A 18 -25.97 -12.26 -2.38
N CYS A 19 -26.91 -11.39 -1.96
CA CYS A 19 -26.61 -10.02 -1.54
C CYS A 19 -26.13 -9.92 -0.09
N LEU A 20 -26.41 -10.92 0.75
CA LEU A 20 -26.09 -10.89 2.19
C LEU A 20 -24.60 -11.16 2.48
N GLY A 21 -23.86 -11.80 1.56
CA GLY A 21 -22.48 -12.22 1.79
C GLY A 21 -21.40 -11.23 1.35
N LYS A 22 -21.69 -10.26 0.46
CA LYS A 22 -20.67 -9.42 -0.19
C LYS A 22 -20.50 -8.02 0.42
N GLY A 23 -21.45 -7.55 1.22
CA GLY A 23 -21.42 -6.21 1.80
C GLY A 23 -20.37 -6.02 2.91
N GLN A 24 -19.98 -7.11 3.59
CA GLN A 24 -19.10 -7.03 4.77
C GLN A 24 -17.61 -6.93 4.41
N GLU A 25 -17.19 -7.45 3.25
CA GLU A 25 -15.78 -7.41 2.82
C GLU A 25 -15.34 -6.03 2.31
N LEU A 26 -16.28 -5.15 1.96
CA LEU A 26 -15.98 -3.84 1.36
C LEU A 26 -15.48 -2.79 2.38
N PHE A 27 -15.73 -2.99 3.68
CA PHE A 27 -15.41 -1.96 4.68
C PHE A 27 -14.07 -2.14 5.40
N ASN A 28 -13.43 -3.32 5.30
CA ASN A 28 -12.13 -3.56 5.92
C ASN A 28 -11.40 -4.73 5.26
N ARG A 29 -10.67 -4.47 4.17
CA ARG A 29 -9.75 -5.47 3.62
C ARG A 29 -8.43 -5.41 4.40
N ARG A 30 -8.02 -6.55 4.95
CA ARG A 30 -6.72 -6.71 5.62
C ARG A 30 -5.78 -7.43 4.69
N PHE A 31 -4.57 -6.88 4.53
CA PHE A 31 -3.51 -7.49 3.74
C PHE A 31 -2.39 -7.94 4.66
N HIS A 32 -1.78 -9.09 4.31
CA HIS A 32 -0.56 -9.54 4.94
C HIS A 32 0.58 -9.39 3.94
N LEU A 33 1.39 -8.33 4.12
CA LEU A 33 2.49 -7.98 3.21
C LEU A 33 3.86 -8.43 3.74
N GLY A 34 3.89 -9.29 4.77
CA GLY A 34 5.13 -9.85 5.33
C GLY A 34 5.87 -8.94 6.32
N TYR A 35 5.24 -7.87 6.81
CA TYR A 35 5.83 -6.93 7.78
C TYR A 35 4.98 -6.86 9.06
N GLN A 36 5.60 -6.61 10.21
CA GLN A 36 4.90 -6.49 11.50
C GLN A 36 3.92 -5.33 11.53
N SER A 37 4.33 -4.17 10.99
CA SER A 37 3.41 -3.06 10.76
C SER A 37 3.77 -2.30 9.50
N LEU A 38 2.74 -1.80 8.81
CA LEU A 38 2.90 -1.01 7.60
C LEU A 38 2.02 0.23 7.69
N ILE A 39 2.60 1.39 7.37
CA ILE A 39 1.90 2.66 7.37
C ILE A 39 2.02 3.26 5.98
N PHE A 40 0.91 3.37 5.26
CA PHE A 40 0.84 4.08 3.99
C PHE A 40 0.76 5.58 4.24
N ARG A 41 1.55 6.36 3.50
CA ARG A 41 1.73 7.80 3.74
C ARG A 41 1.45 8.65 2.52
N SER A 42 1.76 8.14 1.33
CA SER A 42 1.41 8.77 0.07
C SER A 42 0.79 7.73 -0.86
N ILE A 43 -0.13 8.21 -1.69
CA ILE A 43 -0.74 7.44 -2.76
C ILE A 43 -0.73 8.30 -4.02
N GLU A 44 -0.29 7.72 -5.13
CA GLU A 44 -0.40 8.33 -6.46
C GLU A 44 -1.18 7.37 -7.36
N VAL A 45 -2.19 7.89 -8.05
CA VAL A 45 -3.08 7.08 -8.90
C VAL A 45 -2.69 7.27 -10.35
N GLU A 46 -2.48 6.18 -11.09
CA GLU A 46 -2.27 6.19 -12.54
C GLU A 46 -3.35 5.36 -13.24
N LYS A 47 -3.19 5.14 -14.55
CA LYS A 47 -4.22 4.50 -15.40
C LYS A 47 -4.46 3.02 -15.08
N ASP A 48 -3.47 2.34 -14.52
CA ASP A 48 -3.39 0.89 -14.35
C ASP A 48 -3.20 0.47 -12.89
N GLY A 49 -3.57 1.36 -11.96
CA GLY A 49 -3.54 1.10 -10.52
C GLY A 49 -3.10 2.33 -9.74
N TYR A 50 -2.58 2.09 -8.54
CA TYR A 50 -2.04 3.13 -7.68
C TYR A 50 -0.74 2.69 -7.02
N TRP A 51 0.13 3.66 -6.79
CA TRP A 51 1.42 3.51 -6.14
C TRP A 51 1.32 4.08 -4.75
N ILE A 52 1.99 3.43 -3.82
CA ILE A 52 2.01 3.80 -2.42
C ILE A 52 3.46 3.92 -1.97
N SER A 53 3.73 4.96 -1.21
CA SER A 53 4.92 5.03 -0.38
C SER A 53 4.54 5.11 1.09
N GLY A 54 5.43 4.63 1.95
CA GLY A 54 5.15 4.54 3.36
C GLY A 54 6.29 3.97 4.16
N ILE A 55 5.95 3.38 5.30
CA ILE A 55 6.93 2.86 6.25
C ILE A 55 6.56 1.44 6.60
N ALA A 56 7.54 0.55 6.43
CA ALA A 56 7.46 -0.81 6.93
C ALA A 56 8.29 -0.91 8.21
N ARG A 57 7.68 -1.48 9.24
CA ARG A 57 8.36 -1.88 10.47
C ARG A 57 8.38 -3.38 10.53
N ASP A 58 9.58 -3.89 10.73
CA ASP A 58 9.85 -5.26 11.12
C ASP A 58 10.91 -5.19 12.23
N THR A 59 12.09 -5.82 12.07
CA THR A 59 13.22 -5.62 12.98
C THR A 59 13.76 -4.17 12.95
N ILE A 60 13.77 -3.55 11.78
CA ILE A 60 14.25 -2.19 11.53
C ILE A 60 13.20 -1.42 10.72
N LEU A 61 13.14 -0.10 10.90
CA LEU A 61 12.29 0.79 10.09
C LEU A 61 12.88 0.96 8.69
N GLY A 62 12.05 0.66 7.68
CA GLY A 62 12.39 0.84 6.27
C GLY A 62 11.33 1.65 5.53
N SER A 63 11.71 2.20 4.38
CA SER A 63 10.78 2.86 3.47
C SER A 63 10.08 1.80 2.62
N PHE A 64 8.76 1.82 2.63
CA PHE A 64 7.91 0.98 1.78
C PHE A 64 7.61 1.72 0.48
N PHE A 65 7.66 0.98 -0.61
CA PHE A 65 7.16 1.39 -1.91
C PHE A 65 6.42 0.22 -2.54
N GLY A 66 5.25 0.45 -3.12
CA GLY A 66 4.50 -0.63 -3.75
C GLY A 66 3.45 -0.13 -4.73
N ARG A 67 3.05 -1.04 -5.61
CA ARG A 67 2.04 -0.85 -6.64
C ARG A 67 0.89 -1.81 -6.38
N PHE A 68 -0.33 -1.33 -6.56
CA PHE A 68 -1.55 -2.08 -6.35
C PHE A 68 -2.50 -1.87 -7.54
N ASP A 69 -3.33 -2.87 -7.82
CA ASP A 69 -4.46 -2.70 -8.73
C ASP A 69 -5.61 -1.92 -8.06
N PHE A 70 -6.67 -1.60 -8.82
CA PHE A 70 -7.83 -0.87 -8.29
C PHE A 70 -8.70 -1.68 -7.32
N ASP A 71 -8.54 -3.01 -7.30
CA ASP A 71 -9.14 -3.86 -6.29
C ASP A 71 -8.31 -3.87 -4.99
N GLY A 72 -7.14 -3.24 -5.00
CA GLY A 72 -6.19 -3.14 -3.91
C GLY A 72 -5.33 -4.37 -3.69
N GLN A 73 -5.25 -5.27 -4.67
CA GLN A 73 -4.28 -6.35 -4.64
C GLN A 73 -2.87 -5.81 -4.90
N PRO A 74 -1.86 -6.22 -4.11
CA PRO A 74 -0.48 -5.86 -4.38
C PRO A 74 -0.03 -6.51 -5.69
N LEU A 75 0.48 -5.71 -6.61
CA LEU A 75 1.13 -6.18 -7.83
C LEU A 75 2.63 -6.36 -7.57
N GLU A 76 3.27 -5.34 -7.00
CA GLU A 76 4.70 -5.31 -6.67
C GLU A 76 4.90 -4.51 -5.38
N THR A 77 5.69 -5.00 -4.43
CA THR A 77 5.95 -4.30 -3.17
C THR A 77 7.37 -4.51 -2.69
N HIS A 78 8.03 -3.44 -2.29
CA HIS A 78 9.43 -3.41 -1.89
C HIS A 78 9.60 -2.61 -0.61
N VAL A 79 10.59 -3.02 0.19
CA VAL A 79 11.01 -2.25 1.36
C VAL A 79 12.51 -2.00 1.28
N LEU A 80 12.87 -0.73 1.24
CA LEU A 80 14.24 -0.29 1.36
C LEU A 80 14.65 -0.32 2.84
N LYS A 81 15.61 -1.19 3.16
CA LYS A 81 16.33 -1.27 4.43
C LYS A 81 17.83 -1.16 4.14
N VAL A 82 18.57 -0.42 4.95
CA VAL A 82 20.03 -0.23 4.73
C VAL A 82 20.88 -1.05 5.69
N GLY A 83 20.52 -1.11 6.97
CA GLY A 83 21.25 -1.90 7.96
C GLY A 83 20.76 -1.67 9.38
N TYR A 84 21.39 -2.34 10.34
CA TYR A 84 20.95 -2.30 11.74
C TYR A 84 21.14 -0.93 12.42
N TYR A 85 22.13 -0.16 11.97
CA TYR A 85 22.47 1.15 12.53
C TYR A 85 21.87 2.32 11.77
N GLU A 86 21.01 2.05 10.78
CA GLU A 86 20.44 3.08 9.93
C GLU A 86 18.95 2.83 9.71
N THR A 87 18.15 3.87 9.94
CA THR A 87 16.71 3.85 9.62
C THR A 87 16.44 4.77 8.45
N ILE A 88 15.55 4.35 7.56
CA ILE A 88 15.05 5.15 6.44
C ILE A 88 13.54 5.11 6.46
N GLN A 89 12.90 6.28 6.40
CA GLN A 89 11.45 6.42 6.54
C GLN A 89 10.93 7.48 5.58
N THR A 90 9.97 7.11 4.73
CA THR A 90 9.28 8.05 3.84
C THR A 90 7.93 8.42 4.45
N TRP A 91 7.96 9.40 5.37
CA TRP A 91 6.76 9.95 6.02
C TRP A 91 6.01 10.97 5.16
N GLY A 92 6.65 11.45 4.10
CA GLY A 92 6.15 12.47 3.20
C GLY A 92 4.91 12.02 2.42
N LYS A 93 4.12 13.01 1.99
CA LYS A 93 2.93 12.81 1.14
C LYS A 93 3.24 12.95 -0.35
N ASP A 94 4.51 13.01 -0.70
CA ASP A 94 5.08 13.53 -1.94
C ASP A 94 5.63 12.43 -2.85
N LEU A 95 4.91 11.31 -2.94
CA LEU A 95 5.21 10.34 -3.98
C LEU A 95 4.81 10.92 -5.33
N HIS A 96 5.77 11.08 -6.23
CA HIS A 96 5.51 11.62 -7.55
C HIS A 96 6.23 10.83 -8.63
N ARG A 97 5.58 10.70 -9.79
CA ARG A 97 6.23 10.17 -10.97
C ARG A 97 7.06 11.26 -11.65
N ILE A 98 8.33 10.98 -11.91
CA ILE A 98 9.28 11.91 -12.55
C ILE A 98 9.78 11.42 -13.91
N GLY A 99 9.29 10.28 -14.37
CA GLY A 99 9.62 9.72 -15.68
C GLY A 99 8.84 8.44 -15.99
N PRO A 100 9.07 7.81 -17.16
CA PRO A 100 8.34 6.61 -17.57
C PRO A 100 8.38 5.47 -16.55
N ASP A 101 9.48 5.34 -15.82
CA ASP A 101 9.72 4.28 -14.85
C ASP A 101 10.46 4.82 -13.61
N LYS A 102 10.11 6.03 -13.18
CA LYS A 102 10.81 6.69 -12.07
C LYS A 102 9.84 7.38 -11.13
N TRP A 103 9.98 7.04 -9.87
CA TRP A 103 9.17 7.52 -8.77
C TRP A 103 10.08 8.18 -7.75
N ILE A 104 9.74 9.41 -7.34
CA ILE A 104 10.49 10.14 -6.32
C ILE A 104 9.66 10.24 -5.05
N VAL A 105 10.32 10.15 -3.90
CA VAL A 105 9.70 10.40 -2.61
C VAL A 105 10.73 10.98 -1.64
N SER A 106 10.32 11.94 -0.82
CA SER A 106 11.15 12.42 0.28
C SER A 106 10.91 11.65 1.57
N GLY A 107 11.92 11.67 2.42
CA GLY A 107 11.86 11.06 3.72
C GLY A 107 12.90 11.63 4.67
N GLY A 108 13.08 10.92 5.77
CA GLY A 108 14.15 11.15 6.70
C GLY A 108 14.73 9.83 7.17
N GLY A 109 15.91 9.92 7.73
CA GLY A 109 16.58 8.79 8.34
C GLY A 109 17.38 9.22 9.54
N ALA A 110 17.89 8.23 10.23
CA ALA A 110 18.85 8.43 11.31
C ALA A 110 19.89 7.33 11.22
N ASP A 111 21.15 7.72 11.38
CA ASP A 111 22.31 6.83 11.47
C ASP A 111 23.14 7.17 12.71
N THR A 112 24.37 6.64 12.79
CA THR A 112 25.28 6.90 13.92
C THR A 112 25.77 8.35 14.03
N LEU A 113 25.62 9.15 12.97
CA LEU A 113 26.05 10.55 12.90
C LEU A 113 24.91 11.52 13.24
N GLY A 114 23.66 11.10 13.09
CA GLY A 114 22.48 11.87 13.48
C GLY A 114 21.30 11.66 12.55
N SER A 115 20.34 12.58 12.62
CA SER A 115 19.18 12.61 11.73
C SER A 115 19.52 13.35 10.44
N TYR A 116 18.98 12.88 9.31
CA TYR A 116 19.16 13.51 8.00
C TYR A 116 17.88 13.46 7.18
N ALA A 117 17.75 14.37 6.22
CA ALA A 117 16.71 14.31 5.19
C ALA A 117 17.18 13.43 4.04
N LEU A 118 16.25 12.80 3.32
CA LEU A 118 16.60 11.98 2.17
C LEU A 118 15.59 12.11 1.04
N ILE A 119 16.08 11.86 -0.18
CA ILE A 119 15.29 11.68 -1.38
C ILE A 119 15.58 10.26 -1.88
N VAL A 120 14.52 9.49 -2.14
CA VAL A 120 14.62 8.17 -2.77
C VAL A 120 14.00 8.23 -4.15
N ILE A 121 14.66 7.58 -5.10
CA ILE A 121 14.11 7.33 -6.43
C ILE A 121 13.95 5.81 -6.60
N TYR A 122 12.74 5.37 -6.91
CA TYR A 122 12.39 3.99 -7.23
C TYR A 122 12.07 3.84 -8.72
N ASN A 123 12.25 2.63 -9.26
CA ASN A 123 11.56 2.23 -10.50
C ASN A 123 10.15 1.68 -10.19
N SER A 124 9.36 1.35 -11.21
CA SER A 124 8.00 0.82 -11.01
C SER A 124 7.99 -0.55 -10.36
N ALA A 125 9.06 -1.34 -10.57
CA ALA A 125 9.29 -2.61 -9.88
C ALA A 125 9.67 -2.43 -8.40
N GLY A 126 9.88 -1.20 -7.93
CA GLY A 126 10.26 -0.91 -6.54
C GLY A 126 11.75 -1.07 -6.21
N ASP A 127 12.59 -1.32 -7.20
CA ASP A 127 14.03 -1.23 -7.03
C ASP A 127 14.44 0.21 -6.72
N THR A 128 15.36 0.37 -5.78
CA THR A 128 15.92 1.66 -5.44
C THR A 128 16.98 2.06 -6.47
N LEU A 129 16.69 3.08 -7.28
CA LEU A 129 17.62 3.63 -8.26
C LEU A 129 18.61 4.60 -7.62
N GLN A 130 18.15 5.39 -6.64
CA GLN A 130 18.99 6.37 -5.96
C GLN A 130 18.49 6.66 -4.54
N VAL A 131 19.44 6.84 -3.61
CA VAL A 131 19.19 7.41 -2.28
C VAL A 131 20.14 8.59 -2.09
N LYS A 132 19.60 9.81 -1.98
CA LYS A 132 20.39 11.01 -1.68
C LYS A 132 20.13 11.42 -0.22
N ARG A 133 21.17 11.34 0.61
CA ARG A 133 21.17 11.87 1.99
C ARG A 133 21.57 13.34 2.01
N ILE A 134 20.92 14.10 2.89
CA ILE A 134 21.10 15.54 3.08
C ILE A 134 21.22 15.77 4.60
N TYR A 135 22.44 16.04 5.04
CA TYR A 135 22.79 16.32 6.45
C TYR A 135 22.72 17.83 6.74
#